data_AF-A0A961AI26-F1
#
_entry.id   AF-A0A961AI26-F1
#
_cell.length_a   1.000
_cell.length_b   1.000
_cell.length_c   1.000
_cell.angle_alpha   90.00
_cell.angle_beta   90.00
_cell.angle_gamma   90.00
#
_symmetry.space_group_name_H-M   'P 1'
#
loop_
_entity.id
_entity.type
_entity.pdbx_description
1 polymer ?
#
loop_
_entity_poly.entity_id
_entity_poly.type
_entity_poly.pdbx_seq_one_letter_code
_entity_poly.pdbx_strand_id
1 'polypeptide(L)'
;MKFSLRQFWLWLPFPAMTLLTVFLFFVKEEFPFSNFPMYSNFDNEADVLFVTDQTDAPVPMDRVFRTGSAATKKTYKGELARLVNPEGRDTKDATAAERSAAGQVVLQSLKKRIKAGTLPEGTTALRLFLRTFRLEDGVFHDDQPEQLAEVQL
;
A
#
# COMPACT_ATOMS: atom_id res chain seq x y z
N MET A 1 -43.70 -29.05 27.25
CA MET A 1 -43.02 -28.97 25.94
C MET A 1 -41.59 -29.45 26.12
N LYS A 2 -41.18 -30.58 25.52
CA LYS A 2 -39.79 -31.08 25.63
C LYS A 2 -38.98 -30.46 24.50
N PHE A 3 -38.22 -29.41 24.79
CA PHE A 3 -37.25 -28.89 23.84
C PHE A 3 -36.08 -29.87 23.78
N SER A 4 -35.81 -30.44 22.60
CA SER A 4 -34.61 -31.26 22.42
C SER A 4 -33.39 -30.35 22.29
N LEU A 5 -32.26 -30.75 22.88
CA LEU A 5 -30.99 -30.01 22.78
C LEU A 5 -30.59 -29.77 21.31
N ARG A 6 -30.95 -30.73 20.44
CA ARG A 6 -30.71 -30.66 18.99
C ARG A 6 -31.53 -29.54 18.32
N GLN A 7 -32.79 -29.35 18.71
CA GLN A 7 -33.62 -28.25 18.17
C GLN A 7 -33.12 -26.89 18.65
N PHE A 8 -32.66 -26.80 19.90
CA PHE A 8 -32.03 -25.58 20.40
C PHE A 8 -30.74 -25.25 19.64
N TRP A 9 -29.90 -26.25 19.37
CA TRP A 9 -28.64 -26.06 18.63
C TRP A 9 -28.86 -25.63 17.17
N LEU A 10 -29.89 -26.15 16.51
CA LEU A 10 -30.26 -25.76 15.15
C LEU A 10 -30.95 -24.39 15.07
N TRP A 11 -31.45 -23.87 16.20
CA TRP A 11 -32.08 -22.56 16.28
C TRP A 11 -31.06 -21.42 16.45
N LEU A 12 -29.85 -21.71 16.96
CA LEU A 12 -28.78 -20.74 17.06
C LEU A 12 -28.26 -20.33 15.66
N PRO A 13 -28.17 -19.02 15.35
CA PRO A 13 -27.52 -18.57 14.13
C PRO A 13 -26.02 -18.89 14.21
N PHE A 14 -25.49 -19.58 13.19
CA PHE A 14 -24.08 -19.98 13.10
C PHE A 14 -23.58 -20.77 14.33
N PRO A 15 -24.10 -21.99 14.55
CA PRO A 15 -23.77 -22.78 15.75
C PRO A 15 -22.27 -23.07 15.88
N ALA A 16 -21.56 -23.20 14.76
CA ALA A 16 -20.11 -23.38 14.74
C ALA A 16 -19.35 -22.15 15.29
N MET A 17 -19.79 -20.92 14.95
CA MET A 17 -19.17 -19.71 15.50
C MET A 17 -19.50 -19.53 16.98
N THR A 18 -20.73 -19.85 17.39
CA THR A 18 -21.09 -19.80 18.81
C THR A 18 -20.25 -20.77 19.65
N LEU A 19 -20.04 -22.00 19.15
CA LEU A 19 -19.16 -22.98 19.79
C LEU A 19 -17.72 -22.48 19.87
N LEU A 20 -17.21 -21.88 18.79
CA LEU A 20 -15.88 -21.29 18.76
C LEU A 20 -15.74 -20.15 19.77
N THR A 21 -16.70 -19.22 19.86
CA THR A 21 -16.67 -18.12 20.83
C THR A 21 -16.72 -18.63 22.27
N VAL A 22 -17.60 -19.59 22.58
CA VAL A 22 -17.68 -20.21 23.91
C VAL A 22 -16.36 -20.91 24.25
N PHE A 23 -15.79 -21.64 23.29
CA PHE A 23 -14.49 -22.30 23.47
C PHE A 23 -13.37 -21.28 23.76
N LEU A 24 -13.23 -20.23 22.95
CA LEU A 24 -12.21 -19.19 23.12
C LEU A 24 -12.38 -18.46 24.47
N PHE A 25 -13.62 -18.21 24.90
CA PHE A 25 -13.92 -17.64 26.22
C PHE A 25 -13.38 -18.51 27.36
N PHE A 26 -13.54 -19.83 27.29
CA PHE A 26 -13.02 -20.76 28.32
C PHE A 26 -11.51 -20.92 28.28
N VAL A 27 -10.91 -20.89 27.08
CA VAL A 27 -9.44 -20.94 26.90
C VAL A 27 -8.77 -19.61 27.31
N LYS A 28 -9.57 -18.57 27.60
CA LYS A 28 -9.11 -17.19 27.89
C LYS A 28 -8.28 -16.60 26.74
N GLU A 29 -8.53 -17.05 25.52
CA GLU A 29 -8.05 -16.33 24.34
C GLU A 29 -9.03 -15.21 24.03
N GLU A 30 -8.57 -13.98 24.13
CA GLU A 30 -9.39 -12.79 23.92
C GLU A 30 -9.68 -12.58 22.42
N PHE A 31 -10.17 -13.53 21.62
CA PHE A 31 -10.48 -13.21 20.22
C PHE A 31 -11.66 -12.22 20.14
N PRO A 32 -11.57 -11.06 19.45
CA PRO A 32 -10.55 -10.62 18.47
C PRO A 32 -9.44 -9.69 19.02
N PHE A 33 -9.35 -9.47 20.33
CA PHE A 33 -8.39 -8.62 21.05
C PHE A 33 -7.14 -9.33 21.61
N SER A 34 -6.99 -10.64 21.41
CA SER A 34 -5.82 -11.40 21.82
C SER A 34 -4.59 -10.72 21.24
N ASN A 35 -3.49 -10.66 22.01
CA ASN A 35 -2.19 -10.09 21.64
C ASN A 35 -1.51 -10.82 20.45
N PHE A 36 -2.29 -11.41 19.54
CA PHE A 36 -1.83 -11.63 18.19
C PHE A 36 -1.46 -10.26 17.60
N PRO A 37 -0.23 -10.09 17.07
CA PRO A 37 0.15 -8.88 16.35
C PRO A 37 -0.63 -8.85 15.03
N MET A 38 -1.92 -8.52 15.12
CA MET A 38 -2.82 -8.42 13.97
C MET A 38 -2.58 -7.11 13.22
N TYR A 39 -2.12 -6.09 13.93
CA TYR A 39 -1.54 -4.89 13.37
C TYR A 39 -0.04 -5.11 13.24
N SER A 40 0.49 -5.04 12.02
CA SER A 40 1.93 -4.83 11.83
C SER A 40 2.35 -3.68 12.73
N ASN A 41 3.48 -3.82 13.44
CA ASN A 41 4.09 -2.71 14.17
C ASN A 41 4.00 -1.45 13.30
N PHE A 42 3.51 -0.34 13.88
CA PHE A 42 3.51 0.92 13.15
C PHE A 42 4.95 1.22 12.78
N ASP A 43 5.23 1.16 11.48
CA ASP A 43 6.53 1.55 10.97
C ASP A 43 6.66 3.06 11.22
N ASN A 44 7.82 3.47 11.69
CA ASN A 44 8.12 4.88 11.87
C ASN A 44 8.32 5.58 10.52
N GLU A 45 8.33 4.82 9.41
CA GLU A 45 8.46 5.33 8.06
C GLU A 45 7.16 5.19 7.25
N ALA A 46 6.79 6.25 6.53
CA ALA A 46 5.68 6.25 5.59
C ALA A 46 6.11 6.82 4.24
N ASP A 47 6.25 5.96 3.24
CA ASP A 47 6.48 6.45 1.86
C ASP A 47 5.17 6.73 1.12
N VAL A 48 5.16 7.84 0.39
CA VAL A 48 4.10 8.27 -0.52
C VAL A 48 4.68 8.42 -1.92
N LEU A 49 4.10 7.69 -2.89
CA LEU A 49 4.37 7.91 -4.30
C LEU A 49 3.34 8.87 -4.89
N PHE A 50 3.80 9.86 -5.64
CA PHE A 50 2.93 10.80 -6.33
C PHE A 50 3.53 11.19 -7.69
N VAL A 51 2.67 11.72 -8.57
CA VAL A 51 3.06 12.16 -9.89
C VAL A 51 2.88 13.66 -9.98
N THR A 52 3.82 14.34 -10.64
CA THR A 52 3.72 15.77 -10.96
C THR A 52 3.80 15.99 -12.47
N ASP A 53 3.45 17.20 -12.90
CA ASP A 53 3.77 17.69 -14.24
C ASP A 53 5.22 18.24 -14.33
N GLN A 54 5.57 18.85 -15.47
CA GLN A 54 6.87 19.46 -15.71
C GLN A 54 7.20 20.67 -14.81
N THR A 55 6.18 21.23 -14.14
CA THR A 55 6.30 22.37 -13.20
C THR A 55 6.31 21.92 -11.75
N ASP A 56 6.41 20.61 -11.51
CA ASP A 56 6.33 19.97 -10.19
C ASP A 56 4.97 20.16 -9.49
N ALA A 57 3.91 20.51 -10.25
CA ALA A 57 2.56 20.56 -9.72
C ALA A 57 1.96 19.14 -9.63
N PRO A 58 1.39 18.74 -8.47
CA PRO A 58 0.89 17.39 -8.28
C PRO A 58 -0.34 17.08 -9.15
N VAL A 59 -0.32 15.90 -9.76
CA VAL A 59 -1.39 15.39 -10.62
C VAL A 59 -2.29 14.44 -9.83
N PRO A 60 -3.63 14.61 -9.86
CA PRO A 60 -4.54 13.73 -9.11
C PRO A 60 -4.50 12.27 -9.59
N MET A 61 -3.95 11.38 -8.76
CA MET A 61 -3.68 9.99 -9.14
C MET A 61 -4.92 9.21 -9.59
N ASP A 62 -6.00 9.26 -8.80
CA ASP A 62 -7.22 8.50 -9.09
C ASP A 62 -7.95 9.03 -10.33
N ARG A 63 -8.15 10.35 -10.40
CA ARG A 63 -8.83 11.00 -11.52
C ARG A 63 -8.12 10.80 -12.85
N VAL A 64 -6.78 10.83 -12.86
CA VAL A 64 -5.97 10.75 -14.08
C VAL A 64 -5.60 9.31 -14.45
N PHE A 65 -5.15 8.49 -13.50
CA PHE A 65 -4.59 7.16 -13.77
C PHE A 65 -5.46 5.98 -13.29
N ARG A 66 -6.62 6.25 -12.68
CA ARG A 66 -7.54 5.24 -12.12
C ARG A 66 -6.87 4.33 -11.08
N THR A 67 -5.94 4.88 -10.30
CA THR A 67 -5.21 4.17 -9.24
C THR A 67 -4.83 5.13 -8.12
N GLY A 68 -4.67 4.61 -6.91
CA GLY A 68 -4.18 5.37 -5.75
C GLY A 68 -2.69 5.23 -5.54
N SER A 69 -2.12 6.14 -4.72
CA SER A 69 -0.71 6.13 -4.32
C SER A 69 -0.27 4.79 -3.72
N ALA A 70 -1.09 4.18 -2.84
CA ALA A 70 -0.76 2.91 -2.20
C ALA A 70 -0.63 1.73 -3.20
N ALA A 71 -1.52 1.65 -4.19
CA ALA A 71 -1.46 0.64 -5.23
C ALA A 71 -0.22 0.84 -6.12
N THR A 72 0.06 2.09 -6.49
CA THR A 72 1.26 2.45 -7.26
C THR A 72 2.55 2.14 -6.49
N LYS A 73 2.60 2.43 -5.18
CA LYS A 73 3.70 2.06 -4.28
C LYS A 73 3.93 0.55 -4.25
N LYS A 74 2.86 -0.24 -4.19
CA LYS A 74 2.95 -1.70 -4.23
C LYS A 74 3.56 -2.20 -5.55
N THR A 75 3.13 -1.64 -6.69
CA THR A 75 3.73 -1.96 -7.99
C THR A 75 5.21 -1.58 -8.03
N TYR A 76 5.56 -0.38 -7.55
CA TYR A 76 6.94 0.07 -7.46
C TYR A 76 7.82 -0.87 -6.63
N LYS A 77 7.39 -1.25 -5.43
CA LYS A 77 8.12 -2.20 -4.58
C LYS A 77 8.30 -3.57 -5.27
N GLY A 78 7.30 -4.02 -6.03
CA GLY A 78 7.40 -5.25 -6.83
C GLY A 78 8.44 -5.16 -7.95
N GLU A 79 8.46 -4.05 -8.70
CA GLU A 79 9.46 -3.83 -9.76
C GLU A 79 10.87 -3.65 -9.17
N LEU A 80 11.00 -2.94 -8.05
CA LEU A 80 12.29 -2.78 -7.38
C LEU A 80 12.82 -4.12 -6.87
N ALA A 81 11.98 -4.92 -6.21
CA ALA A 81 12.33 -6.26 -5.77
C ALA A 81 12.75 -7.17 -6.93
N ARG A 82 12.14 -7.02 -8.11
CA ARG A 82 12.52 -7.78 -9.31
C ARG A 82 13.95 -7.47 -9.79
N LEU A 83 14.42 -6.23 -9.59
CA LEU A 83 15.77 -5.81 -9.95
C LEU A 83 16.81 -6.27 -8.92
N VAL A 84 16.45 -6.23 -7.63
CA VAL A 84 17.40 -6.39 -6.51
C VAL A 84 17.47 -7.84 -5.99
N ASN A 85 16.34 -8.55 -5.92
CA ASN A 85 16.26 -9.91 -5.37
C ASN A 85 17.10 -10.97 -6.12
N PRO A 86 17.34 -10.90 -7.45
CA PRO A 86 18.23 -11.85 -8.12
C PRO A 86 19.65 -11.91 -7.54
N GLU A 87 20.08 -10.84 -6.87
CA GLU A 87 21.37 -10.76 -6.19
C GLU A 87 21.28 -11.04 -4.67
N GLY A 88 20.10 -11.39 -4.17
CA GLY A 88 19.85 -11.63 -2.74
C GLY A 88 19.94 -10.39 -1.86
N ARG A 89 19.94 -9.19 -2.45
CA ARG A 89 19.98 -7.90 -1.74
C ARG A 89 18.58 -7.50 -1.24
N ASP A 90 18.53 -6.67 -0.19
CA ASP A 90 17.27 -6.04 0.25
C ASP A 90 16.95 -4.85 -0.65
N THR A 91 15.67 -4.61 -0.93
CA THR A 91 15.18 -3.40 -1.59
C THR A 91 15.64 -2.09 -0.93
N LYS A 92 15.98 -2.10 0.36
CA LYS A 92 16.58 -0.96 1.07
C LYS A 92 17.99 -0.62 0.58
N ASP A 93 18.71 -1.61 0.05
CA ASP A 93 20.06 -1.46 -0.51
C ASP A 93 20.04 -1.14 -2.02
N ALA A 94 18.87 -0.77 -2.56
CA ALA A 94 18.73 -0.43 -3.95
C ALA A 94 19.47 0.86 -4.30
N THR A 95 20.31 0.79 -5.33
CA THR A 95 20.99 1.95 -5.90
C THR A 95 19.99 2.93 -6.50
N ALA A 96 20.38 4.21 -6.64
CA ALA A 96 19.55 5.22 -7.30
C ALA A 96 19.17 4.83 -8.74
N ALA A 97 20.06 4.13 -9.45
CA ALA A 97 19.81 3.64 -10.80
C ALA A 97 18.71 2.57 -10.83
N GLU A 98 18.72 1.62 -9.88
CA GLU A 98 17.68 0.58 -9.76
C GLU A 98 16.33 1.18 -9.36
N ARG A 99 16.34 2.12 -8.41
CA ARG A 99 15.13 2.86 -8.02
C ARG A 99 14.54 3.62 -9.20
N SER A 100 15.39 4.27 -9.99
CA SER A 100 14.95 4.98 -11.18
C SER A 100 14.42 4.05 -12.26
N ALA A 101 15.07 2.90 -12.50
CA ALA A 101 14.61 1.90 -13.45
C ALA A 101 13.23 1.32 -13.06
N ALA A 102 13.02 0.98 -11.79
CA ALA A 102 11.72 0.55 -11.28
C ALA A 102 10.66 1.67 -11.41
N GLY A 103 11.03 2.92 -11.09
CA GLY A 103 10.19 4.09 -11.27
C GLY A 103 9.74 4.28 -12.71
N GLN A 104 10.65 4.08 -13.68
CA GLN A 104 10.36 4.21 -15.10
C GLN A 104 9.32 3.18 -15.56
N VAL A 105 9.44 1.92 -15.13
CA VAL A 105 8.46 0.87 -15.45
C VAL A 105 7.08 1.24 -14.92
N VAL A 106 7.00 1.75 -13.68
CA VAL A 106 5.74 2.20 -13.07
C VAL A 106 5.16 3.38 -13.82
N LEU A 107 5.95 4.41 -14.11
CA LEU A 107 5.50 5.61 -14.79
C LEU A 107 5.02 5.32 -16.22
N GLN A 108 5.67 4.42 -16.94
CA GLN A 108 5.21 3.93 -18.25
C GLN A 108 3.89 3.16 -18.16
N SER A 109 3.68 2.40 -17.08
CA SER A 109 2.40 1.74 -16.81
C SER A 109 1.29 2.75 -16.51
N LEU A 110 1.58 3.81 -15.75
CA LEU A 110 0.65 4.91 -15.48
C LEU A 110 0.32 5.69 -16.75
N LYS A 111 1.31 5.98 -17.62
CA LYS A 111 1.09 6.66 -18.90
C LYS A 111 0.02 5.96 -19.75
N LYS A 112 0.03 4.63 -19.78
CA LYS A 112 -0.97 3.81 -20.51
C LYS A 112 -2.39 3.90 -19.92
N ARG A 113 -2.54 4.37 -18.69
CA ARG A 113 -3.82 4.47 -17.96
C ARG A 113 -4.40 5.87 -17.92
N ILE A 114 -3.73 6.85 -18.53
CA ILE A 114 -4.19 8.25 -18.56
C ILE A 114 -5.61 8.30 -19.14
N LYS A 115 -6.53 8.89 -18.39
CA LYS A 115 -7.88 9.18 -18.88
C LYS A 115 -7.82 10.41 -19.81
N ALA A 116 -8.44 10.29 -20.98
CA ALA A 116 -8.51 11.39 -21.93
C ALA A 116 -9.16 12.64 -21.31
N GLY A 117 -8.55 13.81 -21.50
CA GLY A 117 -9.06 15.09 -21.03
C GLY A 117 -8.98 15.32 -19.51
N THR A 118 -8.27 14.48 -18.75
CA THR A 118 -8.09 14.69 -17.29
C THR A 118 -6.76 15.29 -16.90
N LEU A 119 -5.79 15.33 -17.81
CA LEU A 119 -4.53 16.03 -17.57
C LEU A 119 -4.75 17.54 -17.63
N PRO A 120 -3.99 18.32 -16.82
CA PRO A 120 -3.94 19.77 -16.97
C PRO A 120 -3.53 20.18 -18.38
N GLU A 121 -4.09 21.29 -18.88
CA GLU A 121 -3.71 21.85 -20.17
C GLU A 121 -2.22 22.22 -20.19
N GLY A 122 -1.53 21.91 -21.28
CA GLY A 122 -0.09 22.18 -21.41
C GLY A 122 0.82 21.22 -20.65
N THR A 123 0.31 20.09 -20.12
CA THR A 123 1.16 19.04 -19.56
C THR A 123 2.00 18.41 -20.68
N THR A 124 3.33 18.54 -20.61
CA THR A 124 4.26 17.98 -21.60
C THR A 124 5.04 16.78 -21.06
N ALA A 125 5.25 16.73 -19.76
CA ALA A 125 5.93 15.64 -19.08
C ALA A 125 5.22 15.27 -17.78
N LEU A 126 5.38 14.01 -17.39
CA LEU A 126 5.01 13.52 -16.07
C LEU A 126 6.25 13.05 -15.33
N ARG A 127 6.36 13.37 -14.05
CA ARG A 127 7.45 12.94 -13.16
C ARG A 127 6.88 12.12 -12.00
N LEU A 128 7.54 11.02 -11.67
CA LEU A 128 7.19 10.19 -10.52
C LEU A 128 8.13 10.50 -9.35
N PHE A 129 7.57 10.78 -8.18
CA PHE A 129 8.31 11.07 -6.96
C PHE A 129 7.99 10.09 -5.84
N LEU A 130 9.00 9.83 -5.01
CA LEU A 130 8.91 9.14 -3.73
C LEU A 130 9.20 10.14 -2.62
N ARG A 131 8.30 10.29 -1.66
CA ARG A 131 8.53 11.07 -0.45
C ARG A 131 8.38 10.18 0.76
N THR A 132 9.39 10.18 1.62
CA THR A 132 9.40 9.39 2.85
C THR A 132 9.23 10.33 4.04
N PHE A 133 8.26 10.00 4.88
CA PHE A 133 8.04 10.66 6.16
C PHE A 133 8.56 9.73 7.25
N ARG A 134 9.34 10.26 8.21
CA ARG A 134 9.84 9.48 9.35
C ARG A 134 9.38 10.09 10.68
N LEU A 135 9.15 9.23 11.66
CA LEU A 135 8.88 9.61 13.04
C LEU A 135 10.03 9.10 13.93
N GLU A 136 10.97 9.98 14.29
CA GLU A 136 12.14 9.64 15.10
C GLU A 136 12.03 10.38 16.44
N ASP A 137 12.03 9.65 17.56
CA ASP A 137 11.91 10.22 18.91
C ASP A 137 10.70 11.16 19.12
N GLY A 138 9.60 10.89 18.41
CA GLY A 138 8.39 11.72 18.42
C GLY A 138 8.49 13.00 17.58
N VAL A 139 9.59 13.19 16.86
CA VAL A 139 9.80 14.28 15.90
C VAL A 139 9.50 13.79 14.49
N PHE A 140 8.69 14.57 13.78
CA PHE A 140 8.34 14.29 12.39
C PHE A 140 9.41 14.84 11.45
N HIS A 141 10.02 13.96 10.67
CA HIS A 141 10.98 14.27 9.62
C HIS A 141 10.35 14.09 8.25
N ASP A 142 10.61 15.06 7.37
CA ASP A 142 10.04 15.14 6.04
C ASP A 142 11.18 15.25 5.03
N ASP A 143 11.48 14.12 4.39
CA ASP A 143 12.57 14.05 3.43
C ASP A 143 12.19 14.76 2.13
N GLN A 144 13.19 15.35 1.47
CA GLN A 144 12.99 15.92 0.13
C GLN A 144 12.52 14.82 -0.84
N PRO A 145 11.48 15.08 -1.66
CA PRO A 145 11.01 14.10 -2.61
C PRO A 145 12.11 13.65 -3.57
N GLU A 146 12.32 12.34 -3.68
CA GLU A 146 13.21 11.72 -4.66
C GLU A 146 12.48 11.59 -5.99
N GLN A 147 13.02 12.18 -7.06
CA GLN A 147 12.52 11.94 -8.40
C GLN A 147 12.96 10.55 -8.88
N LEU A 148 12.00 9.65 -9.07
CA LEU A 148 12.26 8.30 -9.55
C LEU A 148 12.35 8.25 -11.08
N ALA A 149 11.47 8.96 -11.78
CA ALA A 149 11.36 8.83 -13.24
C ALA A 149 10.69 10.04 -13.89
N GLU A 150 10.92 10.20 -15.20
CA GLU A 150 10.24 11.18 -16.04
C GLU A 150 9.82 10.54 -17.38
N VAL A 151 8.64 10.90 -17.87
CA VAL A 151 8.17 10.52 -19.20
C VAL A 151 7.56 11.72 -19.92
N GLN A 152 7.96 11.91 -21.17
CA GLN A 152 7.34 12.88 -22.07
C GLN A 152 6.00 12.32 -22.57
N LEU A 153 4.96 13.16 -22.65
CA LEU A 153 3.61 12.75 -23.04
C LEU A 153 3.46 12.59 -24.55
#